data_AF-A0A7S0V432-F1
#
_entry.id   AF-A0A7S0V432-F1
#
_cell.length_a   1.000
_cell.length_b   1.000
_cell.length_c   1.000
_cell.angle_alpha   90.00
_cell.angle_beta   90.00
_cell.angle_gamma   90.00
#
_symmetry.space_group_name_H-M   'P 1'
#
loop_
_entity.id
_entity.type
_entity.pdbx_description
1 polymer ?
#
loop_
_entity_poly.entity_id
_entity_poly.type
_entity_poly.pdbx_seq_one_letter_code
_entity_poly.pdbx_strand_id
1 'polypeptide(L)'
;RGGAEDWGADEESEGGNGGGGYEKDGGNNYGDDEDDRVHVFTVASGHMYERLQKIMFLSVVRNSKRRVKFWIIKNYMSPQHKRVVPELAKEFGFDVELVTYQWPPWLRRQVDKQRRIWAYKVLFLDALFPPSLRRVIFVDSDQVARTDLGTLYDMDIKGAPYAYTPFCDNNKDMEEYRFWKAGFWRNHLGRLPYHISALYLVDLRRFRQVAAGDQLRVLYTHLSKDPNSLANLDQDLPNFAQHQIQIYSLPQEWLWCETWCGNQTKAKAKTIDLCNNPRTKEPKLQAARRIIAEWDDLDRAQAAATEAILTQTQLVKKERDLAEKDLESKHPSTKDSSPPSTKPSRRPKKNDEL
;
A
#
# COMPACT_ATOMS: atom_id res chain seq x y z
N ARG A 1 29.10 -11.98 -17.84
CA ARG A 1 29.30 -10.61 -18.36
C ARG A 1 27.93 -9.97 -18.47
N GLY A 2 27.71 -8.92 -17.70
CA GLY A 2 26.40 -8.28 -17.46
C GLY A 2 26.50 -7.68 -16.05
N GLY A 3 26.92 -6.42 -15.99
CA GLY A 3 27.40 -5.75 -14.78
C GLY A 3 26.32 -5.58 -13.72
N ALA A 4 26.70 -5.91 -12.48
CA ALA A 4 26.02 -5.43 -11.29
C ALA A 4 26.36 -3.95 -11.13
N GLU A 5 25.35 -3.09 -11.19
CA GLU A 5 25.47 -1.71 -10.73
C GLU A 5 25.29 -1.71 -9.21
N ASP A 6 26.43 -1.52 -8.56
CA ASP A 6 26.60 -1.23 -7.14
C ASP A 6 26.08 0.18 -6.88
N TRP A 7 24.92 0.30 -6.22
CA TRP A 7 24.38 1.56 -5.76
C TRP A 7 24.63 1.66 -4.26
N GLY A 8 25.71 2.39 -3.94
CA GLY A 8 26.08 2.79 -2.60
C GLY A 8 24.92 3.47 -1.87
N ALA A 9 24.74 3.05 -0.63
CA ALA A 9 23.76 3.58 0.29
C ALA A 9 24.21 4.96 0.80
N ASP A 10 23.48 6.00 0.41
CA ASP A 10 23.43 7.25 1.16
C ASP A 10 22.17 7.21 2.05
N GLU A 11 22.29 6.52 3.19
CA GLU A 11 21.38 6.73 4.32
C GLU A 11 21.88 7.94 5.11
N GLU A 12 21.25 9.10 4.91
CA GLU A 12 21.39 10.21 5.86
C GLU A 12 20.74 9.82 7.19
N SER A 13 21.60 9.57 8.17
CA SER A 13 21.24 9.39 9.56
C SER A 13 20.88 10.74 10.19
N GLU A 14 19.60 11.10 10.21
CA GLU A 14 19.11 12.09 11.17
C GLU A 14 18.79 11.41 12.50
N GLY A 15 19.77 11.45 13.40
CA GLY A 15 19.59 11.15 14.82
C GLY A 15 18.74 12.24 15.47
N GLY A 16 17.45 11.98 15.61
CA GLY A 16 16.53 12.79 16.41
C GLY A 16 15.96 11.97 17.57
N ASN A 17 16.53 12.15 18.76
CA ASN A 17 15.97 11.66 20.01
C ASN A 17 14.65 12.41 20.30
N GLY A 18 13.52 11.83 19.92
CA GLY A 18 12.19 12.36 20.18
C GLY A 18 11.33 11.31 20.89
N GLY A 19 11.31 11.35 22.22
CA GLY A 19 10.40 10.53 23.03
C GLY A 19 8.95 10.88 22.70
N GLY A 20 8.25 9.94 22.06
CA GLY A 20 6.81 10.02 21.83
C GLY A 20 6.05 9.75 23.13
N GLY A 21 5.91 10.78 23.97
CA GLY A 21 4.95 10.79 25.06
C GLY A 21 3.55 11.02 24.50
N TYR A 22 2.70 10.00 24.57
CA TYR A 22 1.26 10.20 24.48
C TYR A 22 0.80 10.77 25.83
N GLU A 23 0.43 12.05 25.86
CA GLU A 23 -0.33 12.61 26.98
C GLU A 23 -1.66 11.86 27.09
N LYS A 24 -1.85 11.21 28.24
CA LYS A 24 -3.13 10.64 28.65
C LYS A 24 -4.02 11.79 29.10
N ASP A 25 -4.91 12.22 28.22
CA ASP A 25 -6.11 12.92 28.68
C ASP A 25 -7.24 11.91 28.86
N GLY A 26 -7.62 11.74 30.12
CA GLY A 26 -8.75 10.94 30.55
C GLY A 26 -10.05 11.66 30.23
N GLY A 27 -10.76 11.16 29.24
CA GLY A 27 -12.10 11.60 28.90
C GLY A 27 -12.80 10.51 28.11
N ASN A 28 -13.52 9.64 28.83
CA ASN A 28 -14.32 8.57 28.25
C ASN A 28 -15.52 9.21 27.53
N ASN A 29 -15.33 9.58 26.26
CA ASN A 29 -16.39 10.04 25.38
C ASN A 29 -16.17 9.44 23.99
N TYR A 30 -16.53 8.16 23.84
CA TYR A 30 -16.74 7.56 22.51
C TYR A 30 -18.01 8.18 21.90
N GLY A 31 -17.90 9.45 21.50
CA GLY A 31 -18.90 10.12 20.68
C GLY A 31 -18.88 9.51 19.29
N ASP A 32 -20.04 9.07 18.83
CA ASP A 32 -20.34 8.64 17.46
C ASP A 32 -20.26 9.81 16.47
N ASP A 33 -19.07 10.36 16.26
CA ASP A 33 -18.78 10.96 14.95
C ASP A 33 -18.43 9.79 14.02
N GLU A 34 -19.47 9.12 13.50
CA GLU A 34 -19.30 8.12 12.45
C GLU A 34 -18.72 8.83 11.22
N ASP A 35 -17.42 8.63 11.01
CA ASP A 35 -16.75 8.95 9.76
C ASP A 35 -17.48 8.22 8.62
N ASP A 36 -18.39 8.93 7.90
CA ASP A 36 -19.16 8.39 6.78
C ASP A 36 -18.30 8.17 5.52
N ARG A 37 -16.97 8.28 5.62
CA ARG A 37 -16.08 8.02 4.49
C ARG A 37 -15.89 6.52 4.26
N VAL A 38 -15.72 6.16 2.99
CA VAL A 38 -15.22 4.85 2.62
C VAL A 38 -13.69 4.88 2.71
N HIS A 39 -13.12 4.08 3.60
CA HIS A 39 -11.67 4.00 3.77
C HIS A 39 -11.08 2.87 2.93
N VAL A 40 -10.17 3.23 2.03
CA VAL A 40 -9.46 2.30 1.15
C VAL A 40 -7.97 2.39 1.44
N PHE A 41 -7.27 1.28 1.65
CA PHE A 41 -5.81 1.28 1.74
C PHE A 41 -5.19 0.53 0.56
N THR A 42 -4.03 1.01 0.12
CA THR A 42 -3.35 0.48 -1.06
C THR A 42 -1.85 0.72 -0.99
N VAL A 43 -1.10 0.05 -1.87
CA VAL A 43 0.34 0.22 -2.03
C VAL A 43 0.70 0.09 -3.50
N ALA A 44 1.65 0.91 -3.94
CA ALA A 44 2.24 0.84 -5.26
C ALA A 44 3.77 0.92 -5.11
N SER A 45 4.49 0.15 -5.92
CA SER A 45 5.95 0.19 -5.99
C SER A 45 6.39 0.19 -7.45
N GLY A 46 6.95 1.30 -7.89
CA GLY A 46 7.42 1.51 -9.26
C GLY A 46 6.38 2.22 -10.14
N HIS A 47 6.87 2.97 -11.13
CA HIS A 47 6.07 3.91 -11.93
C HIS A 47 4.87 3.29 -12.65
N MET A 48 4.98 2.04 -13.09
CA MET A 48 3.85 1.33 -13.70
C MET A 48 2.70 1.14 -12.69
N TYR A 49 3.00 0.66 -11.48
CA TYR A 49 1.97 0.48 -10.45
C TYR A 49 1.47 1.81 -9.89
N GLU A 50 2.28 2.87 -9.88
CA GLU A 50 1.83 4.22 -9.52
C GLU A 50 0.83 4.78 -10.55
N ARG A 51 1.04 4.50 -11.85
CA ARG A 51 0.05 4.82 -12.89
C ARG A 51 -1.24 4.05 -12.68
N LEU A 52 -1.15 2.74 -12.48
CA LEU A 52 -2.32 1.89 -12.21
C LEU A 52 -3.06 2.34 -10.94
N GLN A 53 -2.33 2.71 -9.88
CA GLN A 53 -2.93 3.19 -8.64
C GLN A 53 -3.77 4.45 -8.84
N LYS A 54 -3.35 5.38 -9.72
CA LYS A 54 -4.17 6.56 -10.06
C LYS A 54 -5.43 6.19 -10.84
N ILE A 55 -5.33 5.22 -11.76
CA ILE A 55 -6.50 4.66 -12.45
C ILE A 55 -7.47 4.03 -11.43
N MET A 56 -6.93 3.26 -10.47
CA MET A 56 -7.70 2.67 -9.38
C MET A 56 -8.41 3.75 -8.56
N PHE A 57 -7.72 4.82 -8.15
CA PHE A 57 -8.34 5.95 -7.45
C PHE A 57 -9.53 6.52 -8.22
N LEU A 58 -9.33 6.86 -9.50
CA LEU A 58 -10.41 7.40 -10.33
C LEU A 58 -11.57 6.44 -10.48
N SER A 59 -11.31 5.14 -10.64
CA SER A 59 -12.37 4.13 -10.76
C SER A 59 -13.21 4.03 -9.48
N VAL A 60 -12.58 4.11 -8.31
CA VAL A 60 -13.27 4.06 -7.02
C VAL A 60 -14.06 5.35 -6.79
N VAL A 61 -13.44 6.51 -6.97
CA VAL A 61 -14.10 7.81 -6.74
C VAL A 61 -15.29 8.01 -7.66
N ARG A 62 -15.16 7.71 -8.96
CA ARG A 62 -16.26 7.88 -9.93
C ARG A 62 -17.46 6.98 -9.68
N ASN A 63 -17.27 5.86 -8.99
CA ASN A 63 -18.32 4.91 -8.67
C ASN A 63 -18.84 5.04 -7.23
N SER A 64 -18.25 5.90 -6.38
CA SER A 64 -18.66 6.03 -4.98
C SER A 64 -19.70 7.12 -4.78
N LYS A 65 -20.65 6.85 -3.87
CA LYS A 65 -21.65 7.83 -3.42
C LYS A 65 -21.15 8.65 -2.22
N ARG A 66 -20.13 8.16 -1.53
CA ARG A 66 -19.55 8.74 -0.31
C ARG A 66 -18.15 9.26 -0.61
N ARG A 67 -17.66 10.18 0.22
CA ARG A 67 -16.28 10.65 0.11
C ARG A 67 -15.33 9.49 0.45
N VAL A 68 -14.31 9.30 -0.37
CA VAL A 68 -13.34 8.20 -0.20
C VAL A 68 -12.08 8.75 0.45
N LYS A 69 -11.54 8.03 1.43
CA LYS A 69 -10.22 8.31 2.00
C LYS A 69 -9.25 7.18 1.67
N PHE A 70 -8.19 7.51 0.93
CA PHE A 70 -7.12 6.57 0.60
C PHE A 70 -5.98 6.62 1.63
N TRP A 71 -5.59 5.45 2.12
CA TRP A 71 -4.44 5.26 3.00
C TRP A 71 -3.31 4.59 2.19
N ILE A 72 -2.14 5.22 2.10
CA ILE A 72 -1.06 4.73 1.23
C ILE A 72 0.22 4.51 2.02
N ILE A 73 0.88 3.37 1.79
CA ILE A 73 2.15 3.05 2.44
C ILE A 73 3.28 3.89 1.84
N LYS A 74 3.77 4.87 2.61
CA LYS A 74 4.67 5.93 2.11
C LYS A 74 6.04 5.45 1.64
N ASN A 75 6.51 4.29 2.15
CA ASN A 75 7.88 3.82 1.98
C ASN A 75 8.19 3.36 0.55
N TYR A 76 7.15 3.05 -0.24
CA TYR A 76 7.29 2.45 -1.57
C TYR A 76 6.95 3.39 -2.72
N MET A 77 6.48 4.60 -2.40
CA MET A 77 6.13 5.64 -3.37
C MET A 77 7.36 6.40 -3.85
N SER A 78 7.40 6.70 -5.15
CA SER A 78 8.38 7.60 -5.75
C SER A 78 8.20 9.04 -5.26
N PRO A 79 9.25 9.88 -5.28
CA PRO A 79 9.15 11.30 -4.92
C PRO A 79 8.17 12.09 -5.80
N GLN A 80 8.00 11.69 -7.06
CA GLN A 80 7.00 12.28 -7.94
C GLN A 80 5.60 11.93 -7.47
N HIS A 81 5.33 10.65 -7.21
CA HIS A 81 4.00 10.19 -6.80
C HIS A 81 3.56 10.80 -5.46
N LYS A 82 4.49 10.95 -4.50
CA LYS A 82 4.24 11.65 -3.22
C LYS A 82 3.80 13.11 -3.41
N ARG A 83 4.26 13.79 -4.46
CA ARG A 83 3.87 15.17 -4.79
C ARG A 83 2.55 15.24 -5.56
N VAL A 84 2.31 14.28 -6.45
CA VAL A 84 1.15 14.27 -7.34
C VAL A 84 -0.13 13.86 -6.62
N VAL A 85 -0.09 12.83 -5.76
CA VAL A 85 -1.30 12.26 -5.15
C VAL A 85 -2.11 13.27 -4.31
N PRO A 86 -1.49 14.13 -3.46
CA PRO A 86 -2.24 15.14 -2.72
C PRO A 86 -2.97 16.15 -3.62
N GLU A 87 -2.39 16.52 -4.75
CA GLU A 87 -3.04 17.44 -5.70
C GLU A 87 -4.15 16.74 -6.49
N LEU A 88 -3.96 15.46 -6.86
CA LEU A 88 -5.05 14.63 -7.41
C LEU A 88 -6.23 14.52 -6.44
N ALA A 89 -5.95 14.41 -5.14
CA ALA A 89 -6.98 14.33 -4.11
C ALA A 89 -7.88 15.59 -4.10
N LYS A 90 -7.28 16.77 -4.27
CA LYS A 90 -8.02 18.04 -4.40
C LYS A 90 -8.81 18.11 -5.70
N GLU A 91 -8.21 17.69 -6.82
CA GLU A 91 -8.85 17.74 -8.14
C GLU A 91 -10.07 16.82 -8.24
N PHE A 92 -9.96 15.59 -7.73
CA PHE A 92 -11.01 14.58 -7.83
C PHE A 92 -11.87 14.43 -6.58
N GLY A 93 -11.65 15.24 -5.54
CA GLY A 93 -12.52 15.31 -4.36
C GLY A 93 -12.45 14.10 -3.43
N PHE A 94 -11.25 13.58 -3.18
CA PHE A 94 -11.01 12.51 -2.21
C PHE A 94 -10.00 12.93 -1.13
N ASP A 95 -9.92 12.16 -0.04
CA ASP A 95 -8.91 12.36 1.00
C ASP A 95 -7.75 11.38 0.83
N VAL A 96 -6.54 11.79 1.19
CA VAL A 96 -5.39 10.90 1.21
C VAL A 96 -4.58 11.09 2.47
N GLU A 97 -4.11 9.98 3.04
CA GLU A 97 -3.17 9.97 4.15
C GLU A 97 -2.06 8.95 3.91
N LEU A 98 -0.81 9.38 4.14
CA LEU A 98 0.36 8.54 3.99
C LEU A 98 0.69 7.87 5.33
N VAL A 99 0.61 6.55 5.37
CA VAL A 99 0.89 5.75 6.57
C VAL A 99 2.22 5.03 6.47
N THR A 100 2.78 4.72 7.63
CA THR A 100 3.99 3.91 7.75
C THR A 100 3.99 3.22 9.10
N TYR A 101 4.70 2.11 9.18
CA TYR A 101 4.99 1.45 10.44
C TYR A 101 6.43 0.95 10.37
N GLN A 102 7.19 1.11 11.45
CA GLN A 102 8.55 0.60 11.50
C GLN A 102 8.51 -0.91 11.73
N TRP A 103 9.30 -1.65 10.95
CA TRP A 103 9.39 -3.10 11.10
C TRP A 103 9.96 -3.45 12.48
N PRO A 104 9.24 -4.19 13.35
CA PRO A 104 9.73 -4.47 14.70
C PRO A 104 11.01 -5.30 14.71
N PRO A 105 12.02 -4.99 15.56
CA PRO A 105 13.31 -5.70 15.58
C PRO A 105 13.20 -7.21 15.86
N TRP A 106 12.18 -7.62 16.62
CA TRP A 106 11.94 -9.02 16.98
C TRP A 106 11.27 -9.84 15.87
N LEU A 107 10.65 -9.18 14.87
CA LEU A 107 9.95 -9.84 13.79
C LEU A 107 10.94 -10.13 12.65
N ARG A 108 11.03 -11.39 12.20
CA ARG A 108 11.97 -11.79 11.12
C ARG A 108 11.77 -10.93 9.88
N ARG A 109 12.80 -10.18 9.46
CA ARG A 109 12.72 -9.29 8.29
C ARG A 109 12.73 -10.07 6.97
N GLN A 110 12.05 -9.51 5.96
CA GLN A 110 12.17 -9.96 4.57
C GLN A 110 13.27 -9.17 3.85
N VAL A 111 14.15 -9.88 3.13
CA VAL A 111 15.24 -9.26 2.34
C VAL A 111 14.70 -8.72 1.02
N ASP A 112 13.86 -9.50 0.35
CA ASP A 112 13.22 -9.11 -0.90
C ASP A 112 12.20 -7.97 -0.69
N LYS A 113 12.22 -6.99 -1.60
CA LYS A 113 11.35 -5.81 -1.53
C LYS A 113 9.88 -6.19 -1.70
N GLN A 114 9.56 -7.11 -2.61
CA GLN A 114 8.20 -7.53 -2.89
C GLN A 114 7.60 -8.26 -1.69
N ARG A 115 8.35 -9.19 -1.09
CA ARG A 115 7.94 -9.89 0.14
C ARG A 115 7.73 -8.95 1.32
N ARG A 116 8.53 -7.88 1.44
CA ARG A 116 8.27 -6.81 2.43
C ARG A 116 6.93 -6.12 2.17
N ILE A 117 6.65 -5.72 0.93
CA ILE A 117 5.37 -5.09 0.56
C ILE A 117 4.19 -6.00 0.91
N TRP A 118 4.27 -7.29 0.56
CA TRP A 118 3.27 -8.29 0.93
C TRP A 118 3.06 -8.38 2.44
N ALA A 119 4.15 -8.35 3.23
CA ALA A 119 4.05 -8.38 4.68
C ALA A 119 3.33 -7.14 5.23
N TYR A 120 3.59 -5.96 4.68
CA TYR A 120 2.88 -4.74 5.09
C TYR A 120 1.39 -4.74 4.76
N LYS A 121 0.96 -5.48 3.73
CA LYS A 121 -0.46 -5.66 3.41
C LYS A 121 -1.21 -6.40 4.53
N VAL A 122 -0.54 -7.27 5.30
CA VAL A 122 -1.23 -8.20 6.22
C VAL A 122 -0.79 -8.10 7.69
N LEU A 123 0.51 -7.93 7.96
CA LEU A 123 1.06 -8.11 9.31
C LEU A 123 0.82 -6.95 10.26
N PHE A 124 0.51 -5.76 9.77
CA PHE A 124 0.47 -4.54 10.57
C PHE A 124 -0.88 -3.81 10.52
N LEU A 125 -1.94 -4.48 10.07
CA LEU A 125 -3.27 -3.87 9.91
C LEU A 125 -3.81 -3.26 11.21
N ASP A 126 -3.48 -3.84 12.36
CA ASP A 126 -3.86 -3.35 13.68
C ASP A 126 -3.13 -2.05 14.10
N ALA A 127 -1.90 -1.86 13.63
CA ALA A 127 -0.99 -0.79 14.06
C ALA A 127 -0.73 0.31 13.00
N LEU A 128 -1.03 0.04 11.72
CA LEU A 128 -0.77 0.96 10.61
C LEU A 128 -1.73 2.17 10.60
N PHE A 129 -2.92 2.01 11.18
CA PHE A 129 -3.98 3.01 11.17
C PHE A 129 -4.28 3.54 12.57
N PRO A 130 -4.81 4.78 12.68
CA PRO A 130 -5.26 5.33 13.95
C PRO A 130 -6.24 4.40 14.69
N PRO A 131 -6.23 4.37 16.04
CA PRO A 131 -7.15 3.56 16.82
C PRO A 131 -8.64 3.86 16.56
N SER A 132 -8.95 5.09 16.16
CA SER A 132 -10.31 5.53 15.82
C SER A 132 -10.85 4.92 14.52
N LEU A 133 -9.98 4.47 13.60
CA LEU A 133 -10.42 3.88 12.34
C LEU A 133 -11.04 2.50 12.60
N ARG A 134 -12.33 2.36 12.26
CA ARG A 134 -13.14 1.16 12.54
C ARG A 134 -13.04 0.08 11.45
N ARG A 135 -13.01 0.45 10.18
CA ARG A 135 -12.90 -0.46 9.04
C ARG A 135 -12.08 0.13 7.90
N VAL A 136 -11.50 -0.75 7.08
CA VAL A 136 -10.77 -0.36 5.88
C VAL A 136 -10.86 -1.46 4.82
N ILE A 137 -10.90 -1.09 3.54
CA ILE A 137 -10.85 -2.02 2.41
C ILE A 137 -9.45 -1.97 1.79
N PHE A 138 -8.81 -3.12 1.59
CA PHE A 138 -7.64 -3.19 0.73
C PHE A 138 -8.05 -3.28 -0.74
N VAL A 139 -7.42 -2.48 -1.59
CA VAL A 139 -7.54 -2.61 -3.06
C VAL A 139 -6.14 -2.59 -3.67
N ASP A 140 -5.77 -3.67 -4.36
CA ASP A 140 -4.51 -3.72 -5.12
C ASP A 140 -4.48 -2.62 -6.19
N SER A 141 -3.29 -2.08 -6.46
CA SER A 141 -3.15 -0.87 -7.29
C SER A 141 -3.50 -1.08 -8.76
N ASP A 142 -3.57 -2.33 -9.23
CA ASP A 142 -3.93 -2.70 -10.59
C ASP A 142 -5.40 -3.12 -10.76
N GLN A 143 -6.25 -2.84 -9.76
CA GLN A 143 -7.69 -3.04 -9.87
C GLN A 143 -8.45 -1.85 -10.45
N VAL A 144 -9.59 -2.15 -11.08
CA VAL A 144 -10.61 -1.18 -11.46
C VAL A 144 -11.93 -1.53 -10.79
N ALA A 145 -12.50 -0.58 -10.06
CA ALA A 145 -13.83 -0.71 -9.44
C ALA A 145 -14.92 -0.24 -10.41
N ARG A 146 -16.01 -1.02 -10.47
CA ARG A 146 -17.23 -0.77 -11.28
C ARG A 146 -18.49 -0.56 -10.44
N THR A 147 -18.34 -0.58 -9.12
CA THR A 147 -19.42 -0.42 -8.15
C THR A 147 -18.98 0.49 -7.01
N ASP A 148 -19.95 0.99 -6.26
CA ASP A 148 -19.69 1.69 -5.01
C ASP A 148 -19.11 0.75 -3.95
N LEU A 149 -17.83 0.96 -3.60
CA LEU A 149 -17.14 0.21 -2.53
C LEU A 149 -17.76 0.45 -1.15
N GLY A 150 -18.60 1.46 -0.98
CA GLY A 150 -19.39 1.63 0.23
C GLY A 150 -20.26 0.39 0.54
N THR A 151 -20.76 -0.29 -0.49
CA THR A 151 -21.53 -1.52 -0.31
C THR A 151 -20.71 -2.69 0.22
N LEU A 152 -19.39 -2.71 -0.02
CA LEU A 152 -18.48 -3.66 0.64
C LEU A 152 -18.17 -3.20 2.06
N TYR A 153 -17.90 -1.90 2.24
CA TYR A 153 -17.54 -1.30 3.52
C TYR A 153 -18.59 -1.58 4.61
N ASP A 154 -19.85 -1.49 4.23
CA ASP A 154 -21.01 -1.66 5.12
C ASP A 154 -21.45 -3.13 5.25
N MET A 155 -20.81 -4.06 4.52
CA MET A 155 -21.21 -5.47 4.51
C MET A 155 -21.09 -6.09 5.91
N ASP A 156 -22.14 -6.82 6.31
CA ASP A 156 -22.11 -7.63 7.52
C ASP A 156 -21.30 -8.92 7.27
N ILE A 157 -20.07 -8.94 7.78
CA ILE A 157 -19.14 -10.07 7.69
C ILE A 157 -19.25 -11.03 8.87
N LYS A 158 -20.40 -11.05 9.57
CA LYS A 158 -20.78 -12.05 10.58
C LYS A 158 -19.77 -12.23 11.72
N GLY A 159 -19.16 -11.13 12.15
CA GLY A 159 -18.20 -11.09 13.26
C GLY A 159 -16.79 -11.58 12.90
N ALA A 160 -16.53 -11.92 11.64
CA ALA A 160 -15.18 -12.18 11.15
C ALA A 160 -14.33 -10.89 11.21
N PRO A 161 -13.02 -10.97 11.53
CA PRO A 161 -12.14 -9.81 11.54
C PRO A 161 -11.83 -9.26 10.14
N TYR A 162 -11.99 -10.09 9.10
CA TYR A 162 -11.80 -9.69 7.71
C TYR A 162 -12.62 -10.55 6.74
N ALA A 163 -12.73 -10.07 5.50
CA ALA A 163 -13.45 -10.75 4.44
C ALA A 163 -12.69 -10.68 3.13
N TYR A 164 -12.54 -11.82 2.45
CA TYR A 164 -11.78 -11.96 1.21
C TYR A 164 -12.63 -12.61 0.13
N THR A 165 -12.28 -12.39 -1.14
CA THR A 165 -12.94 -13.09 -2.26
C THR A 165 -12.23 -14.42 -2.54
N PRO A 166 -12.95 -15.56 -2.65
CA PRO A 166 -12.36 -16.84 -3.06
C PRO A 166 -11.93 -16.81 -4.53
N PHE A 167 -11.01 -17.72 -4.89
CA PHE A 167 -10.67 -17.94 -6.30
C PHE A 167 -11.87 -18.41 -7.12
N CYS A 168 -12.07 -17.81 -8.30
CA CYS A 168 -13.04 -18.27 -9.28
C CYS A 168 -12.78 -19.72 -9.69
N ASP A 169 -13.82 -20.57 -9.70
CA ASP A 169 -13.79 -21.97 -10.15
C ASP A 169 -14.31 -22.18 -11.59
N ASN A 170 -14.83 -21.13 -12.23
CA ASN A 170 -15.61 -21.28 -13.47
C ASN A 170 -14.80 -21.15 -14.77
N ASN A 171 -13.48 -20.98 -14.71
CA ASN A 171 -12.60 -21.16 -15.87
C ASN A 171 -11.92 -22.54 -15.83
N LYS A 172 -12.39 -23.47 -16.67
CA LYS A 172 -11.88 -24.85 -16.76
C LYS A 172 -10.48 -24.92 -17.37
N ASP A 173 -10.11 -23.95 -18.19
CA ASP A 173 -8.80 -23.94 -18.86
C ASP A 173 -7.65 -23.81 -17.86
N MET A 174 -7.92 -23.30 -16.65
CA MET A 174 -6.91 -23.11 -15.61
C MET A 174 -6.86 -24.22 -14.55
N GLU A 175 -7.58 -25.33 -14.73
CA GLU A 175 -7.70 -26.38 -13.70
C GLU A 175 -6.35 -26.93 -13.24
N GLU A 176 -5.40 -27.10 -14.17
CA GLU A 176 -4.04 -27.58 -13.87
C GLU A 176 -3.22 -26.65 -12.96
N TYR A 177 -3.54 -25.34 -12.96
CA TYR A 177 -2.84 -24.33 -12.16
C TYR A 177 -3.48 -24.13 -10.78
N ARG A 178 -4.59 -24.81 -10.48
CA ARG A 178 -5.31 -24.71 -9.19
C ARG A 178 -4.61 -25.52 -8.10
N PHE A 179 -3.40 -25.12 -7.75
CA PHE A 179 -2.57 -25.80 -6.76
C PHE A 179 -3.27 -25.98 -5.40
N TRP A 180 -4.21 -25.09 -5.04
CA TRP A 180 -4.95 -25.17 -3.78
C TRP A 180 -5.98 -26.31 -3.74
N LYS A 181 -6.35 -26.89 -4.89
CA LYS A 181 -7.24 -28.07 -4.96
C LYS A 181 -6.50 -29.40 -4.77
N ALA A 182 -5.18 -29.38 -4.57
CA ALA A 182 -4.36 -30.58 -4.39
C ALA A 182 -3.35 -30.44 -3.24
N GLY A 183 -2.71 -31.55 -2.88
CA GLY A 183 -1.58 -31.59 -1.96
C GLY A 183 -1.84 -30.93 -0.60
N PHE A 184 -0.86 -30.15 -0.15
CA PHE A 184 -0.86 -29.49 1.15
C PHE A 184 -2.10 -28.62 1.38
N TRP A 185 -2.41 -27.71 0.44
CA TRP A 185 -3.50 -26.74 0.62
C TRP A 185 -4.87 -27.40 0.70
N ARG A 186 -5.15 -28.42 -0.12
CA ARG A 186 -6.41 -29.19 -0.01
C ARG A 186 -6.54 -29.85 1.36
N ASN A 187 -5.48 -30.48 1.84
CA ASN A 187 -5.50 -31.20 3.12
C ASN A 187 -5.61 -30.24 4.30
N HIS A 188 -4.89 -29.12 4.25
CA HIS A 188 -4.90 -28.09 5.29
C HIS A 188 -6.26 -27.38 5.37
N LEU A 189 -6.81 -26.92 4.24
CA LEU A 189 -8.05 -26.15 4.22
C LEU A 189 -9.30 -27.02 4.43
N GLY A 190 -9.26 -28.29 4.05
CA GLY A 190 -10.41 -29.19 4.11
C GLY A 190 -11.56 -28.68 3.24
N ARG A 191 -12.61 -28.12 3.88
CA ARG A 191 -13.78 -27.55 3.19
C ARG A 191 -13.68 -26.03 3.00
N LEU A 192 -12.66 -25.38 3.56
CA LEU A 192 -12.49 -23.95 3.47
C LEU A 192 -11.96 -23.56 2.08
N PRO A 193 -12.43 -22.45 1.49
CA PRO A 193 -11.94 -22.00 0.20
C PRO A 193 -10.56 -21.33 0.33
N TYR A 194 -9.82 -21.31 -0.77
CA TYR A 194 -8.58 -20.53 -0.89
C TYR A 194 -8.90 -19.14 -1.45
N HIS A 195 -8.52 -18.10 -0.72
CA HIS A 195 -8.89 -16.71 -0.97
C HIS A 195 -7.77 -15.90 -1.63
N ILE A 196 -8.14 -14.82 -2.33
CA ILE A 196 -7.23 -13.92 -3.06
C ILE A 196 -6.95 -12.65 -2.26
N SER A 197 -5.68 -12.22 -2.15
CA SER A 197 -5.26 -11.03 -1.39
C SER A 197 -5.32 -9.70 -2.17
N ALA A 198 -6.09 -9.64 -3.26
CA ALA A 198 -6.20 -8.47 -4.12
C ALA A 198 -7.26 -7.48 -3.64
N LEU A 199 -8.37 -7.98 -3.09
CA LEU A 199 -9.47 -7.20 -2.50
C LEU A 199 -9.92 -7.86 -1.20
N TYR A 200 -9.92 -7.11 -0.10
CA TYR A 200 -10.48 -7.58 1.17
C TYR A 200 -10.94 -6.45 2.07
N LEU A 201 -11.97 -6.71 2.86
CA LEU A 201 -12.45 -5.82 3.93
C LEU A 201 -11.80 -6.24 5.25
N VAL A 202 -11.41 -5.28 6.07
CA VAL A 202 -10.94 -5.51 7.44
C VAL A 202 -11.84 -4.74 8.40
N ASP A 203 -12.46 -5.45 9.34
CA ASP A 203 -13.08 -4.83 10.50
C ASP A 203 -11.99 -4.62 11.56
N LEU A 204 -11.35 -3.45 11.54
CA LEU A 204 -10.20 -3.13 12.39
C LEU A 204 -10.56 -3.19 13.87
N ARG A 205 -11.79 -2.84 14.25
CA ARG A 205 -12.28 -2.98 15.63
C ARG A 205 -12.24 -4.46 16.04
N ARG A 206 -12.85 -5.35 15.24
CA ARG A 206 -12.87 -6.78 15.53
C ARG A 206 -11.47 -7.40 15.44
N PHE A 207 -10.69 -7.03 14.42
CA PHE A 207 -9.33 -7.50 14.17
C PHE A 207 -8.41 -7.22 15.38
N ARG A 208 -8.49 -6.01 15.94
CA ARG A 208 -7.78 -5.64 17.18
C ARG A 208 -8.34 -6.38 18.40
N GLN A 209 -9.66 -6.48 18.54
CA GLN A 209 -10.32 -7.14 19.67
C GLN A 209 -9.91 -8.61 19.84
N VAL A 210 -9.73 -9.33 18.72
CA VAL A 210 -9.31 -10.74 18.74
C VAL A 210 -7.79 -10.93 18.63
N ALA A 211 -7.02 -9.84 18.67
CA ALA A 211 -5.57 -9.84 18.49
C ALA A 211 -5.13 -10.61 17.21
N ALA A 212 -5.88 -10.46 16.11
CA ALA A 212 -5.59 -11.15 14.85
C ALA A 212 -4.19 -10.79 14.30
N GLY A 213 -3.77 -9.53 14.48
CA GLY A 213 -2.43 -9.08 14.08
C GLY A 213 -1.31 -9.84 14.78
N ASP A 214 -1.41 -10.04 16.10
CA ASP A 214 -0.43 -10.81 16.87
C ASP A 214 -0.40 -12.28 16.46
N GLN A 215 -1.57 -12.89 16.27
CA GLN A 215 -1.67 -14.27 15.80
C GLN A 215 -1.01 -14.45 14.43
N LEU A 216 -1.27 -13.55 13.47
CA LEU A 216 -0.63 -13.55 12.16
C LEU A 216 0.89 -13.39 12.25
N ARG A 217 1.39 -12.51 13.12
CA ARG A 217 2.84 -12.31 13.32
C ARG A 217 3.52 -13.52 13.97
N VAL A 218 2.86 -14.22 14.88
CA VAL A 218 3.35 -15.48 15.46
C VAL A 218 3.43 -16.57 14.40
N LEU A 219 2.35 -16.79 13.63
CA LEU A 219 2.33 -17.75 12.53
C LEU A 219 3.40 -17.44 11.49
N TYR A 220 3.51 -16.17 11.09
CA TYR A 220 4.55 -15.70 10.18
C TYR A 220 5.94 -16.00 10.72
N THR A 221 6.22 -15.73 12.00
CA THR A 221 7.55 -15.98 12.60
C THR A 221 7.92 -17.46 12.58
N HIS A 222 6.95 -18.35 12.71
CA HIS A 222 7.16 -19.79 12.60
C HIS A 222 7.42 -20.21 11.14
N LEU A 223 6.52 -19.84 10.22
CA LEU A 223 6.56 -20.26 8.82
C LEU A 223 7.74 -19.64 8.04
N SER A 224 8.08 -18.37 8.31
CA SER A 224 9.13 -17.65 7.59
C SER A 224 10.56 -18.14 7.88
N LYS A 225 10.73 -19.11 8.79
CA LYS A 225 12.02 -19.79 9.02
C LYS A 225 12.46 -20.56 7.78
N ASP A 226 11.51 -21.19 7.07
CA ASP A 226 11.75 -21.81 5.77
C ASP A 226 11.59 -20.75 4.67
N PRO A 227 12.63 -20.47 3.86
CA PRO A 227 12.55 -19.50 2.78
C PRO A 227 11.58 -19.91 1.65
N ASN A 228 11.23 -21.20 1.53
CA ASN A 228 10.30 -21.69 0.52
C ASN A 228 8.84 -21.63 0.97
N SER A 229 8.59 -21.33 2.24
CA SER A 229 7.25 -21.13 2.79
C SER A 229 6.69 -19.76 2.41
N LEU A 230 5.36 -19.65 2.40
CA LEU A 230 4.62 -18.42 2.07
C LEU A 230 5.05 -17.88 0.69
N ALA A 231 4.75 -18.63 -0.38
CA ALA A 231 5.11 -18.28 -1.74
C ALA A 231 4.54 -16.90 -2.12
N ASN A 232 3.26 -16.68 -1.80
CA ASN A 232 2.60 -15.37 -1.87
C ASN A 232 2.20 -14.96 -0.46
N LEU A 233 3.09 -14.28 0.26
CA LEU A 233 2.96 -14.10 1.70
C LEU A 233 1.67 -13.42 2.16
N ASP A 234 1.20 -12.42 1.42
CA ASP A 234 -0.05 -11.69 1.69
C ASP A 234 -1.30 -12.55 1.48
N GLN A 235 -1.21 -13.61 0.67
CA GLN A 235 -2.31 -14.53 0.38
C GLN A 235 -2.23 -15.81 1.22
N ASP A 236 -1.06 -16.43 1.28
CA ASP A 236 -0.83 -17.70 1.96
C ASP A 236 -1.01 -17.57 3.47
N LEU A 237 -0.60 -16.46 4.08
CA LEU A 237 -0.68 -16.33 5.53
C LEU A 237 -2.13 -16.28 6.04
N PRO A 238 -3.05 -15.44 5.49
CA PRO A 238 -4.47 -15.52 5.85
C PRO A 238 -5.09 -16.88 5.54
N ASN A 239 -4.75 -17.49 4.39
CA ASN A 239 -5.28 -18.80 4.02
C ASN A 239 -4.82 -19.92 4.96
N PHE A 240 -3.58 -19.87 5.44
CA PHE A 240 -3.07 -20.80 6.43
C PHE A 240 -3.78 -20.61 7.77
N ALA A 241 -4.03 -19.37 8.16
CA ALA A 241 -4.59 -18.99 9.45
C ALA A 241 -6.11 -19.23 9.59
N GLN A 242 -6.84 -19.62 8.54
CA GLN A 242 -8.32 -19.62 8.54
C GLN A 242 -8.97 -20.42 9.68
N HIS A 243 -8.33 -21.49 10.16
CA HIS A 243 -8.82 -22.29 11.29
C HIS A 243 -8.75 -21.57 12.64
N GLN A 244 -7.90 -20.55 12.75
CA GLN A 244 -7.71 -19.73 13.95
C GLN A 244 -8.34 -18.35 13.80
N ILE A 245 -8.25 -17.77 12.61
CA ILE A 245 -8.71 -16.43 12.27
C ILE A 245 -9.69 -16.57 11.11
N GLN A 246 -10.98 -16.48 11.43
CA GLN A 246 -12.05 -16.69 10.46
C GLN A 246 -11.97 -15.68 9.30
N ILE A 247 -12.04 -16.18 8.07
CA ILE A 247 -12.30 -15.37 6.87
C ILE A 247 -13.79 -15.44 6.56
N TYR A 248 -14.45 -14.30 6.37
CA TYR A 248 -15.74 -14.26 5.69
C TYR A 248 -15.52 -14.29 4.18
N SER A 249 -16.08 -15.30 3.49
CA SER A 249 -15.95 -15.40 2.03
C SER A 249 -16.92 -14.45 1.33
N LEU A 250 -16.38 -13.48 0.62
CA LEU A 250 -17.15 -12.53 -0.18
C LEU A 250 -17.81 -13.20 -1.39
N PRO A 251 -18.98 -12.71 -1.84
CA PRO A 251 -19.56 -13.12 -3.12
C PRO A 251 -18.58 -13.00 -4.29
N GLN A 252 -18.62 -13.97 -5.22
CA GLN A 252 -17.64 -14.05 -6.30
C GLN A 252 -17.62 -12.80 -7.20
N GLU A 253 -18.74 -12.09 -7.31
CA GLU A 253 -18.78 -10.89 -8.14
C GLU A 253 -17.87 -9.76 -7.64
N TRP A 254 -17.39 -9.81 -6.39
CA TRP A 254 -16.48 -8.82 -5.83
C TRP A 254 -15.11 -8.78 -6.48
N LEU A 255 -14.65 -9.89 -7.07
CA LEU A 255 -13.35 -9.95 -7.70
C LEU A 255 -13.41 -10.81 -8.96
N TRP A 256 -13.11 -10.20 -10.10
CA TRP A 256 -12.99 -10.88 -11.37
C TRP A 256 -11.58 -10.70 -11.94
N CYS A 257 -10.96 -11.77 -12.42
CA CYS A 257 -9.78 -11.69 -13.27
C CYS A 257 -9.93 -12.65 -14.45
N GLU A 258 -9.50 -12.23 -15.63
CA GLU A 258 -9.61 -12.99 -16.88
C GLU A 258 -8.97 -14.37 -16.81
N THR A 259 -7.84 -14.51 -16.12
CA THR A 259 -7.17 -15.80 -16.00
C THR A 259 -8.07 -16.82 -15.32
N TRP A 260 -8.66 -16.49 -14.17
CA TRP A 260 -9.32 -17.47 -13.30
C TRP A 260 -10.84 -17.52 -13.44
N CYS A 261 -11.46 -16.45 -13.93
CA CYS A 261 -12.89 -16.29 -13.99
C CYS A 261 -13.41 -16.42 -15.43
N GLY A 262 -14.48 -17.18 -15.63
CA GLY A 262 -15.12 -17.32 -16.93
C GLY A 262 -15.67 -15.99 -17.45
N ASN A 263 -15.55 -15.74 -18.75
CA ASN A 263 -15.97 -14.48 -19.37
C ASN A 263 -17.45 -14.12 -19.15
N GLN A 264 -18.32 -15.13 -19.00
CA GLN A 264 -19.75 -14.93 -18.76
C GLN A 264 -20.05 -14.18 -17.44
N THR A 265 -19.15 -14.23 -16.44
CA THR A 265 -19.35 -13.54 -15.17
C THR A 265 -18.81 -12.11 -15.15
N LYS A 266 -18.06 -11.70 -16.18
CA LYS A 266 -17.43 -10.37 -16.26
C LYS A 266 -18.45 -9.23 -16.21
N ALA A 267 -19.63 -9.41 -16.79
CA ALA A 267 -20.70 -8.40 -16.79
C ALA A 267 -21.24 -8.10 -15.38
N LYS A 268 -21.06 -9.03 -14.42
CA LYS A 268 -21.49 -8.86 -13.03
C LYS A 268 -20.34 -8.38 -12.12
N ALA A 269 -19.13 -8.28 -12.63
CA ALA A 269 -17.94 -7.98 -11.83
C ALA A 269 -18.02 -6.57 -11.22
N LYS A 270 -17.87 -6.51 -9.89
CA LYS A 270 -17.81 -5.31 -9.07
C LYS A 270 -16.41 -4.69 -9.07
N THR A 271 -15.36 -5.51 -9.06
CA THR A 271 -13.99 -5.09 -9.36
C THR A 271 -13.34 -6.06 -10.34
N ILE A 272 -12.38 -5.53 -11.10
CA ILE A 272 -11.55 -6.31 -12.02
C ILE A 272 -10.10 -6.18 -11.59
N ASP A 273 -9.46 -7.31 -11.34
CA ASP A 273 -8.04 -7.43 -11.05
C ASP A 273 -7.26 -7.86 -12.31
N LEU A 274 -6.13 -7.19 -12.57
CA LEU A 274 -5.26 -7.48 -13.71
C LEU A 274 -4.26 -8.59 -13.33
N CYS A 275 -4.78 -9.73 -12.91
CA CYS A 275 -3.95 -10.82 -12.42
C CYS A 275 -3.03 -11.40 -13.50
N ASN A 276 -1.90 -11.94 -13.08
CA ASN A 276 -0.93 -12.55 -14.00
C ASN A 276 -1.50 -13.84 -14.61
N ASN A 277 -1.13 -14.11 -15.85
CA ASN A 277 -1.49 -15.35 -16.54
C ASN A 277 -0.32 -16.33 -16.49
N PRO A 278 -0.50 -17.59 -16.04
CA PRO A 278 0.59 -18.57 -16.01
C PRO A 278 0.92 -19.15 -17.39
N ARG A 279 0.01 -19.06 -18.38
CA ARG A 279 0.20 -19.55 -19.75
C ARG A 279 0.80 -18.50 -20.69
N THR A 280 0.51 -17.22 -20.47
CA THR A 280 0.92 -16.13 -21.36
C THR A 280 1.68 -15.05 -20.61
N LYS A 281 2.52 -14.29 -21.32
CA LYS A 281 3.31 -13.18 -20.75
C LYS A 281 2.85 -11.82 -21.30
N GLU A 282 1.54 -11.64 -21.47
CA GLU A 282 0.99 -10.36 -21.94
C GLU A 282 1.32 -9.25 -20.91
N PRO A 283 1.88 -8.10 -21.35
CA PRO A 283 2.11 -6.97 -20.46
C PRO A 283 0.82 -6.43 -19.84
N LYS A 284 0.85 -6.07 -18.54
CA LYS A 284 -0.35 -5.60 -17.81
C LYS A 284 -1.08 -4.44 -18.49
N LEU A 285 -0.37 -3.46 -19.03
CA LEU A 285 -1.01 -2.30 -19.70
C LEU A 285 -1.74 -2.70 -20.99
N GLN A 286 -1.24 -3.71 -21.71
CA GLN A 286 -1.89 -4.25 -22.90
C GLN A 286 -3.15 -5.04 -22.51
N ALA A 287 -3.03 -5.92 -21.50
CA ALA A 287 -4.15 -6.65 -20.96
C ALA A 287 -5.26 -5.69 -20.46
N ALA A 288 -4.88 -4.61 -19.78
CA ALA A 288 -5.83 -3.64 -19.24
C ALA A 288 -6.70 -2.99 -20.30
N ARG A 289 -6.11 -2.51 -21.41
CA ARG A 289 -6.83 -1.93 -22.56
C ARG A 289 -7.82 -2.91 -23.19
N ARG A 290 -7.45 -4.19 -23.27
CA ARG A 290 -8.27 -5.24 -23.86
C ARG A 290 -9.39 -5.70 -22.94
N ILE A 291 -9.11 -5.78 -21.64
CA ILE A 291 -10.03 -6.35 -20.63
C ILE A 291 -11.02 -5.29 -20.15
N ILE A 292 -10.60 -4.05 -19.94
CA ILE A 292 -11.39 -3.03 -19.24
C ILE A 292 -11.79 -1.96 -20.25
N ALA A 293 -13.08 -1.90 -20.59
CA ALA A 293 -13.59 -1.00 -21.62
C ALA A 293 -13.39 0.48 -21.27
N GLU A 294 -13.54 0.81 -19.99
CA GLU A 294 -13.36 2.15 -19.43
C GLU A 294 -11.90 2.54 -19.16
N TRP A 295 -10.93 1.67 -19.49
CA TRP A 295 -9.52 1.88 -19.14
C TRP A 295 -8.94 3.11 -19.80
N ASP A 296 -9.18 3.30 -21.09
CA ASP A 296 -8.61 4.41 -21.87
C ASP A 296 -9.08 5.77 -21.34
N ASP A 297 -10.33 5.88 -20.89
CA ASP A 297 -10.88 7.09 -20.28
C ASP A 297 -10.27 7.39 -18.91
N LEU A 298 -10.09 6.37 -18.08
CA LEU A 298 -9.45 6.51 -16.78
C LEU A 298 -7.96 6.87 -16.92
N ASP A 299 -7.26 6.21 -17.84
CA ASP A 299 -5.84 6.43 -18.10
C ASP A 299 -5.58 7.82 -18.69
N ARG A 300 -6.40 8.28 -19.65
CA ARG A 300 -6.33 9.66 -20.16
C ARG A 300 -6.58 10.68 -19.05
N ALA A 301 -7.61 10.48 -18.24
CA ALA A 301 -7.95 11.42 -17.17
C ALA A 301 -6.83 11.54 -16.13
N GLN A 302 -6.27 10.43 -15.65
CA GLN A 302 -5.17 10.51 -14.69
C GLN A 302 -3.90 11.09 -15.31
N ALA A 303 -3.65 10.84 -16.60
CA ALA A 303 -2.46 11.35 -17.29
C ALA A 303 -2.54 12.87 -17.45
N ALA A 304 -3.67 13.38 -17.94
CA ALA A 304 -3.90 14.82 -18.11
C ALA A 304 -3.78 15.57 -16.77
N ALA A 305 -4.43 15.05 -15.72
CA ALA A 305 -4.33 15.60 -14.37
C ALA A 305 -2.88 15.58 -13.85
N THR A 306 -2.18 14.46 -14.00
CA THR A 306 -0.77 14.33 -13.59
C THR A 306 0.10 15.35 -14.32
N GLU A 307 -0.07 15.52 -15.64
CA GLU A 307 0.70 16.46 -16.44
C GLU A 307 0.43 17.91 -16.03
N ALA A 308 -0.84 18.28 -15.82
CA ALA A 308 -1.23 19.61 -15.35
C ALA A 308 -0.60 19.93 -13.99
N ILE A 309 -0.68 19.00 -13.03
CA ILE A 309 -0.09 19.15 -11.69
C ILE A 309 1.43 19.33 -11.77
N LEU A 310 2.12 18.51 -12.56
CA LEU A 310 3.57 18.59 -12.69
C LEU A 310 4.01 19.90 -13.36
N THR A 311 3.28 20.35 -14.37
CA THR A 311 3.52 21.62 -15.05
C THR A 311 3.35 22.78 -14.07
N GLN A 312 2.24 22.82 -13.33
CA GLN A 312 1.98 23.84 -12.32
C GLN A 312 3.07 23.86 -11.24
N THR A 313 3.49 22.69 -10.76
CA THR A 313 4.56 22.56 -9.76
C THR A 313 5.89 23.12 -10.27
N GLN A 314 6.22 22.90 -11.55
CA GLN A 314 7.43 23.44 -12.16
C GLN A 314 7.37 24.96 -12.33
N LEU A 315 6.21 25.50 -12.73
CA LEU A 315 6.01 26.94 -12.86
C LEU A 315 6.18 27.65 -11.51
N VAL A 316 5.50 27.16 -10.45
CA VAL A 316 5.62 27.72 -9.10
C VAL A 316 7.05 27.66 -8.59
N LYS A 317 7.77 26.56 -8.86
CA LYS A 317 9.19 26.45 -8.50
C LYS A 317 10.03 27.51 -9.22
N LYS A 318 9.82 27.70 -10.52
CA LYS A 318 10.54 28.68 -11.33
C LYS A 318 10.27 30.12 -10.87
N GLU A 319 9.03 30.45 -10.52
CA GLU A 319 8.66 31.77 -9.98
C GLU A 319 9.33 32.04 -8.64
N ARG A 320 9.37 31.04 -7.74
CA ARG A 320 10.06 31.15 -6.45
C ARG A 320 11.57 31.33 -6.63
N ASP A 321 12.18 30.53 -7.50
CA ASP A 321 13.63 30.61 -7.76
C ASP A 321 14.02 31.95 -8.41
N LEU A 322 13.11 32.59 -9.17
CA LEU A 322 13.30 33.95 -9.69
C LEU A 322 13.16 35.01 -8.57
N ALA A 323 12.16 34.87 -7.71
CA ALA A 323 11.96 35.78 -6.58
C ALA A 323 13.13 35.75 -5.57
N GLU A 324 13.71 34.59 -5.31
CA GLU A 324 14.90 34.44 -4.45
C GLU A 324 16.12 35.14 -5.06
N LYS A 325 16.35 35.02 -6.37
CA LYS A 325 17.44 35.74 -7.07
C LYS A 325 17.24 37.25 -7.09
N ASP A 326 16.00 37.71 -7.22
CA ASP A 326 15.67 39.14 -7.14
C ASP A 326 15.89 39.71 -5.72
N LEU A 327 15.70 38.90 -4.68
CA LEU A 327 16.01 39.27 -3.30
C LEU A 327 17.52 39.30 -3.03
N GLU A 328 18.28 38.30 -3.49
CA GLU A 328 19.74 38.25 -3.36
C GLU A 328 20.44 39.40 -4.12
N SER A 329 19.90 39.80 -5.27
CA SER A 329 20.43 40.94 -6.04
C SER A 329 20.13 42.31 -5.40
N LYS A 330 19.03 42.42 -4.62
CA LYS A 330 18.66 43.65 -3.90
C LYS A 330 19.35 43.80 -2.54
N HIS A 331 19.76 42.69 -1.92
CA HIS A 331 20.56 42.68 -0.69
C HIS A 331 21.80 41.78 -0.87
N PRO A 332 22.85 42.26 -1.57
CA PRO A 332 24.10 41.52 -1.62
C PRO A 332 24.66 41.43 -0.20
N SER A 333 24.71 40.22 0.35
CA SER A 333 25.31 39.99 1.67
C SER A 333 26.74 40.52 1.64
N THR A 334 27.06 41.52 2.46
CA THR A 334 28.43 41.87 2.83
C THR A 334 29.01 40.68 3.58
N LYS A 335 29.62 39.73 2.85
CA LYS A 335 30.53 38.75 3.45
C LYS A 335 31.77 39.51 3.89
N ASP A 336 31.73 39.93 5.15
CA ASP A 336 32.85 40.51 5.86
C ASP A 336 34.08 39.60 5.73
N SER A 337 35.20 40.23 5.41
CA SER A 337 36.53 39.66 5.35
C SER A 337 36.93 39.04 6.69
N SER A 338 37.04 37.71 6.75
CA SER A 338 37.73 37.04 7.86
C SER A 338 39.22 37.40 7.84
N PRO A 339 39.84 37.85 8.94
CA PRO A 339 41.29 38.02 8.99
C PRO A 339 42.00 36.66 9.04
N PRO A 340 43.26 36.56 8.58
CA PRO A 340 43.96 35.30 8.47
C PRO A 340 44.25 34.71 9.86
N SER A 341 43.96 33.41 10.02
CA SER A 341 44.19 32.65 11.25
C SER A 341 45.67 32.64 11.63
N THR A 342 46.02 33.22 12.78
CA THR A 342 47.30 32.99 13.45
C THR A 342 47.37 31.55 13.95
N LYS A 343 48.32 30.75 13.42
CA LYS A 343 48.69 29.42 13.96
C LYS A 343 49.14 29.55 15.42
N PRO A 344 48.66 28.72 16.36
CA PRO A 344 49.33 28.58 17.64
C PRO A 344 50.52 27.62 17.53
N SER A 345 51.63 28.12 18.05
CA SER A 345 52.92 27.46 18.28
C SER A 345 52.78 26.15 19.07
N ARG A 346 53.54 25.13 18.66
CA ARG A 346 53.77 23.88 19.40
C ARG A 346 54.38 24.18 20.77
N ARG A 347 53.76 23.69 21.85
CA ARG A 347 54.45 23.44 23.14
C ARG A 347 54.55 21.94 23.41
N PRO A 348 55.62 21.51 24.11
CA PRO A 348 56.06 20.13 24.11
C PRO A 348 55.27 19.26 25.10
N LYS A 349 55.25 17.95 24.79
CA LYS A 349 54.76 16.86 25.61
C LYS A 349 55.38 16.92 27.01
N LYS A 350 54.54 16.84 28.05
CA LYS A 350 54.92 16.28 29.35
C LYS A 350 54.26 14.92 29.49
N ASN A 351 55.09 13.91 29.69
CA ASN A 351 54.73 12.64 30.31
C ASN A 351 54.11 12.92 31.68
N ASP A 352 53.15 12.11 32.10
CA ASP A 352 53.18 11.46 33.41
C ASP A 352 52.24 10.25 33.39
N GLU A 353 52.72 9.21 34.07
CA GLU A 353 52.20 7.86 34.22
C GLU A 353 50.98 7.80 35.14
N LEU A 354 50.01 6.95 34.80
CA LEU A 354 49.45 5.85 35.62
C LEU A 354 48.30 5.14 34.88
#